data_AF-A0A524PXI6-F1
#
_entry.id   AF-A0A524PXI6-F1
#
_cell.length_a   1.000
_cell.length_b   1.000
_cell.length_c   1.000
_cell.angle_alpha   90.00
_cell.angle_beta   90.00
_cell.angle_gamma   90.00
#
_symmetry.space_group_name_H-M   'P 1'
#
loop_
_entity.id
_entity.type
_entity.pdbx_description
1 polymer ?
#
loop_
_entity_poly.entity_id
_entity_poly.type
_entity_poly.pdbx_seq_one_letter_code
_entity_poly.pdbx_strand_id
1 'polypeptide(L)'
;MYRKPFGTEWQEISWEEAMKMMARRVKDTRDATFIEKDGGATVNTTPAIASIGGAALDNEECYALTKFMRTLGVSYLEHQARI
;
A
#
# COMPACT_ATOMS: atom_id res chain seq x y z
N MET A 1 9.86 -7.26 12.61
CA MET A 1 10.63 -6.14 13.16
C MET A 1 9.91 -4.83 12.91
N TYR A 2 9.92 -3.90 13.88
CA TYR A 2 9.40 -2.54 13.76
C TYR A 2 10.51 -1.52 14.07
N ARG A 3 10.55 -0.42 13.31
CA ARG A 3 11.46 0.71 13.54
C ARG A 3 10.62 1.96 13.78
N LYS A 4 10.72 2.52 14.98
CA LYS A 4 9.97 3.72 15.37
C LYS A 4 10.43 4.97 14.60
N PRO A 5 9.57 5.98 14.40
CA PRO A 5 9.98 7.28 13.90
C PRO A 5 11.18 7.81 14.68
N PHE A 6 12.18 8.33 13.97
CA PHE A 6 13.45 8.82 14.53
C PHE A 6 14.28 7.76 15.28
N GLY A 7 13.90 6.48 15.24
CA GLY A 7 14.66 5.39 15.85
C GLY A 7 15.81 4.89 14.96
N THR A 8 16.85 4.37 15.59
CA THR A 8 18.01 3.75 14.92
C THR A 8 18.00 2.22 15.01
N GLU A 9 17.22 1.65 15.92
CA GLU A 9 17.18 0.22 16.21
C GLU A 9 15.85 -0.42 15.82
N TRP A 10 15.91 -1.72 15.53
CA TRP A 10 14.75 -2.56 15.26
C TRP A 10 14.25 -3.22 16.54
N GLN A 11 12.92 -3.35 16.63
CA GLN A 11 12.24 -4.01 17.74
C GLN A 11 11.47 -5.21 17.22
N GLU A 12 11.57 -6.34 17.93
CA GLU A 12 10.67 -7.47 17.69
C GLU A 12 9.26 -7.10 18.18
N ILE A 13 8.27 -7.36 17.33
CA ILE A 13 6.85 -7.16 17.63
C ILE A 13 6.08 -8.38 17.13
N SER A 14 4.90 -8.61 17.71
CA SER A 14 4.03 -9.69 17.25
C SER A 14 3.49 -9.42 15.84
N TRP A 15 3.11 -10.49 15.14
CA TRP A 15 2.43 -10.37 13.84
C TRP A 15 1.11 -9.60 13.94
N GLU A 16 0.34 -9.80 15.02
CA GLU A 16 -0.93 -9.11 15.23
C GLU A 16 -0.73 -7.59 15.38
N GLU A 17 0.29 -7.19 16.14
CA GLU A 17 0.66 -5.79 16.30
C GLU A 17 1.11 -5.17 14.98
N ALA A 18 1.98 -5.86 14.23
CA ALA A 18 2.44 -5.39 12.93
C ALA A 18 1.28 -5.16 11.95
N MET A 19 0.35 -6.12 11.86
CA MET A 19 -0.81 -6.04 10.98
C MET A 19 -1.76 -4.90 11.39
N LYS A 20 -2.05 -4.74 12.68
CA LYS A 20 -2.90 -3.64 13.18
C LYS A 20 -2.30 -2.28 12.87
N MET A 21 -0.98 -2.12 13.07
CA MET A 21 -0.26 -0.87 12.77
C MET A 21 -0.28 -0.55 11.28
N MET A 22 -0.01 -1.52 10.40
CA MET A 22 -0.06 -1.33 8.95
C MET A 22 -1.48 -0.97 8.49
N ALA A 23 -2.50 -1.70 8.96
CA ALA A 23 -3.89 -1.45 8.59
C ALA A 23 -4.35 -0.05 8.99
N ARG A 24 -4.01 0.44 10.19
CA ARG A 24 -4.33 1.83 10.58
C ARG A 24 -3.63 2.85 9.70
N ARG A 25 -2.34 2.70 9.45
CA ARG A 25 -1.59 3.62 8.58
C ARG A 25 -2.16 3.67 7.17
N VAL A 26 -2.48 2.51 6.58
CA VAL A 26 -3.10 2.44 5.25
C VAL A 26 -4.46 3.12 5.26
N LYS A 27 -5.31 2.83 6.25
CA LYS A 27 -6.65 3.43 6.36
C LYS A 27 -6.57 4.95 6.54
N ASP A 28 -5.78 5.42 7.50
CA ASP A 28 -5.69 6.83 7.85
C ASP A 28 -5.12 7.65 6.67
N THR A 29 -4.09 7.15 5.97
CA THR A 29 -3.56 7.79 4.76
C THR A 29 -4.56 7.78 3.62
N ARG A 30 -5.21 6.65 3.36
CA ARG A 30 -6.20 6.53 2.29
C ARG A 30 -7.35 7.50 2.54
N ASP A 31 -7.97 7.47 3.71
CA ASP A 31 -9.13 8.32 4.01
C ASP A 31 -8.78 9.81 3.94
N ALA A 32 -7.56 10.20 4.33
CA ALA A 32 -7.11 11.59 4.26
C ALA A 32 -6.82 12.08 2.82
N THR A 33 -6.58 11.17 1.87
CA THR A 33 -6.07 11.52 0.53
C THR A 33 -6.88 10.95 -0.63
N PHE A 34 -7.98 10.24 -0.34
CA PHE A 34 -8.80 9.61 -1.37
C PHE A 34 -9.53 10.66 -2.20
N ILE A 35 -9.44 10.52 -3.52
CA ILE A 35 -10.09 11.37 -4.51
C ILE A 35 -11.19 10.54 -5.15
N GLU A 36 -12.45 10.88 -4.86
CA GLU A 36 -13.60 10.23 -5.49
C GLU A 36 -13.79 10.73 -6.92
N LYS A 37 -13.67 12.05 -7.14
CA LYS A 37 -13.88 12.72 -8.41
C LYS A 37 -12.76 13.70 -8.73
N ASP A 38 -12.38 13.76 -10.00
CA ASP A 38 -11.44 14.73 -10.55
C ASP A 38 -11.90 15.15 -11.96
N GLY A 39 -11.83 16.45 -12.27
CA GLY A 39 -12.25 16.97 -13.58
C GLY A 39 -13.70 16.64 -14.00
N GLY A 40 -14.60 16.37 -13.05
CA GLY A 40 -15.97 15.93 -13.34
C GLY A 40 -16.14 14.42 -13.59
N ALA A 41 -15.06 13.65 -13.63
CA ALA A 41 -15.08 12.19 -13.75
C ALA A 41 -14.89 11.52 -12.38
N THR A 42 -15.52 10.36 -12.19
CA THR A 42 -15.24 9.50 -11.03
C THR A 42 -13.91 8.78 -11.26
N VAL A 43 -12.96 8.94 -10.32
CA VAL A 43 -11.60 8.38 -10.41
C VAL A 43 -11.28 7.38 -9.30
N ASN A 44 -11.87 7.53 -8.11
CA ASN A 44 -11.71 6.62 -6.97
C ASN A 44 -10.26 6.20 -6.68
N THR A 45 -9.36 7.18 -6.50
CA THR A 45 -7.91 6.94 -6.36
C THR A 45 -7.31 7.50 -5.06
N THR A 46 -6.22 6.90 -4.57
CA THR A 46 -5.41 7.39 -3.43
C THR A 46 -3.97 7.66 -3.88
N PRO A 47 -3.61 8.91 -4.24
CA PRO A 47 -2.28 9.21 -4.78
C PRO A 47 -1.15 9.19 -3.74
N ALA A 48 -1.47 9.16 -2.44
CA ALA A 48 -0.47 9.19 -1.37
C ALA A 48 0.12 7.81 -1.00
N ILE A 49 -0.27 6.75 -1.71
CA ILE A 49 0.22 5.39 -1.52
C ILE A 49 0.76 4.87 -2.85
N ALA A 50 1.93 4.25 -2.82
CA ALA A 50 2.53 3.57 -3.97
C ALA A 50 2.97 2.16 -3.60
N SER A 51 3.01 1.26 -4.58
CA SER A 51 3.47 -0.12 -4.43
C SER A 51 4.47 -0.45 -5.54
N ILE A 52 5.62 -1.03 -5.17
CA ILE A 52 6.73 -1.37 -6.07
C ILE A 52 7.08 -2.85 -5.90
N GLY A 53 7.05 -3.62 -6.99
CA GLY A 53 7.27 -5.07 -7.01
C GLY A 53 6.22 -5.78 -7.87
N GLY A 54 6.26 -7.07 -8.11
CA GLY A 54 7.09 -8.08 -7.49
C GLY A 54 7.25 -9.30 -8.39
N ALA A 55 8.07 -9.19 -9.44
CA ALA A 55 8.40 -10.29 -10.35
C ALA A 55 9.06 -11.53 -9.69
N ALA A 56 9.36 -11.44 -8.38
CA ALA A 56 9.88 -12.54 -7.58
C ALA A 56 8.78 -13.28 -6.79
N LEU A 57 7.53 -12.82 -6.86
CA LEU A 57 6.36 -13.47 -6.25
C LEU A 57 5.75 -14.48 -7.22
N ASP A 58 4.99 -15.42 -6.68
CA ASP A 58 4.20 -16.35 -7.49
C ASP A 58 3.10 -15.59 -8.27
N ASN A 59 2.58 -16.20 -9.34
CA ASN A 59 1.55 -15.58 -10.17
C ASN A 59 0.28 -15.26 -9.36
N GLU A 60 -0.11 -16.16 -8.46
CA GLU A 60 -1.27 -16.04 -7.59
C GLU A 60 -1.09 -14.88 -6.60
N GLU A 61 0.13 -14.71 -6.07
CA GLU A 61 0.48 -13.60 -5.18
C GLU A 61 0.51 -12.27 -5.92
N CYS A 62 1.10 -12.22 -7.11
CA CYS A 62 1.06 -11.03 -7.98
C CYS A 62 -0.38 -10.62 -8.30
N TYR A 63 -1.24 -11.61 -8.60
CA TYR A 63 -2.65 -11.39 -8.88
C TYR A 63 -3.39 -10.83 -7.66
N ALA A 64 -3.18 -11.43 -6.48
CA ALA A 64 -3.77 -10.98 -5.23
C ALA A 64 -3.30 -9.57 -4.85
N LEU A 65 -1.99 -9.30 -4.93
CA LEU A 65 -1.38 -8.00 -4.63
C LEU A 65 -1.96 -6.90 -5.53
N THR A 66 -2.02 -7.15 -6.84
CA THR A 66 -2.55 -6.19 -7.80
C THR A 66 -4.00 -5.84 -7.47
N LYS A 67 -4.85 -6.85 -7.21
CA LYS A 67 -6.26 -6.60 -6.84
C LYS A 67 -6.39 -5.86 -5.53
N PHE A 68 -5.63 -6.26 -4.51
CA PHE A 68 -5.64 -5.59 -3.22
C PHE A 68 -5.27 -4.10 -3.34
N MET A 69 -4.19 -3.78 -4.06
CA MET A 69 -3.77 -2.39 -4.27
C MET A 69 -4.82 -1.58 -5.04
N ARG A 70 -5.43 -2.15 -6.09
CA ARG A 70 -6.48 -1.48 -6.86
C ARG A 70 -7.77 -1.29 -6.07
N THR A 71 -8.15 -2.23 -5.20
CA THR A 71 -9.31 -2.07 -4.29
C THR A 71 -9.10 -0.91 -3.31
N LEU A 72 -7.85 -0.65 -2.89
CA LEU A 72 -7.53 0.52 -2.06
C LEU A 72 -7.55 1.84 -2.85
N GLY A 73 -7.58 1.80 -4.19
CA GLY A 73 -7.51 2.97 -5.07
C GLY A 73 -6.08 3.37 -5.48
N VAL A 74 -5.08 2.53 -5.21
CA VAL A 74 -3.68 2.82 -5.54
C VAL A 74 -3.48 2.82 -7.05
N SER A 75 -3.02 3.95 -7.59
CA SER A 75 -2.71 4.13 -9.02
C SER A 75 -1.21 4.00 -9.31
N TYR A 76 -0.35 4.41 -8.38
CA TYR A 76 1.11 4.22 -8.45
C TYR A 76 1.51 2.78 -8.10
N LEU A 77 1.27 1.87 -9.05
CA LEU A 77 1.56 0.43 -8.94
C LEU A 77 2.52 0.02 -10.05
N GLU A 78 3.81 -0.13 -9.73
CA GLU A 78 4.89 -0.38 -10.69
C GLU A 78 5.72 -1.62 -10.30
N HIS A 79 6.42 -2.21 -11.27
CA HIS A 79 7.24 -3.40 -11.04
C HIS A 79 8.37 -3.54 -12.07
N GLN A 80 9.18 -4.59 -11.93
CA GLN A 80 10.37 -4.83 -12.74
C GLN A 80 10.12 -4.82 -14.25
N ALA A 81 9.00 -5.36 -14.76
CA ALA A 81 8.79 -5.42 -16.22
C ALA A 81 8.45 -4.06 -16.86
N ARG A 82 8.38 -2.96 -16.09
CA ARG A 82 8.33 -1.61 -16.67
C ARG A 82 9.67 -1.21 -17.31
N ILE A 83 10.78 -1.68 -16.74
CA ILE A 83 12.15 -1.37 -17.18
C ILE A 83 12.53 -2.37 -18.27
#